data_AF-S1PAK0-F1
#
_entry.id   AF-S1PAK0-F1
#
_cell.length_a   1.000
_cell.length_b   1.000
_cell.length_c   1.000
_cell.angle_alpha   90.00
_cell.angle_beta   90.00
_cell.angle_gamma   90.00
#
_symmetry.space_group_name_H-M   'P 1'
#
loop_
_entity.id
_entity.type
_entity.pdbx_description
1 polymer ?
#
loop_
_entity_poly.entity_id
_entity_poly.type
_entity_poly.pdbx_seq_one_letter_code
_entity_poly.pdbx_strand_id
1 'polypeptide(L)'
;MSSKVSGMNTLLSVSARTNNPEPGFQLINQRITHSTINDNIWASLQNAQIQALKTLDQRPAEKFAQQMYETRYADDRTKLPQENQIAQFTAADALAADRQLFSSPADITFVIVGNVAEDKLVALITRYLGSIKHSDSPLAAGKPLTRATDNASVTVKEQNEPVAQVSQWKRYNSRTPVNLATRMALDAFNVALAKDLRINIREQASGAYSVSSRLSVDPQAKDISHLLAFTCQPERHDELLTLANEVMVKRLAKGISEQELNEYQQNVQRSLDIQQRSVQQLANTIVNSLIQYDDPAAWIEQEQLLKQMTVENVNTAVKQYLSHPVNTYTGVLLPK
;
A
#
# COMPACT_ATOMS: atom_id res chain seq x y z
N MET A 1 -22.26 -1.61 -2.54
CA MET A 1 -21.43 -2.07 -1.42
C MET A 1 -20.16 -2.67 -1.98
N SER A 2 -19.02 -2.44 -1.34
CA SER A 2 -17.74 -3.08 -1.64
C SER A 2 -16.99 -3.35 -0.35
N SER A 3 -16.03 -4.27 -0.38
CA SER A 3 -15.14 -4.54 0.76
C SER A 3 -13.72 -4.76 0.28
N LYS A 4 -12.75 -4.45 1.15
CA LYS A 4 -11.33 -4.66 0.88
C LYS A 4 -10.63 -5.10 2.16
N VAL A 5 -9.97 -6.25 2.11
CA VAL A 5 -9.08 -6.72 3.18
C VAL A 5 -7.67 -6.22 2.90
N SER A 6 -7.01 -5.67 3.92
CA SER A 6 -5.60 -5.28 3.89
C SER A 6 -4.83 -5.98 5.02
N GLY A 7 -3.53 -5.76 5.12
CA GLY A 7 -2.71 -6.42 6.14
C GLY A 7 -3.11 -6.08 7.59
N MET A 8 -3.57 -4.86 7.85
CA MET A 8 -3.87 -4.35 9.20
C MET A 8 -5.33 -3.92 9.40
N ASN A 9 -6.13 -3.86 8.34
CA ASN A 9 -7.49 -3.33 8.39
C ASN A 9 -8.39 -4.04 7.37
N THR A 10 -9.70 -4.05 7.64
CA THR A 10 -10.73 -4.43 6.67
C THR A 10 -11.68 -3.27 6.47
N LEU A 11 -11.92 -2.89 5.22
CA LEU A 11 -12.85 -1.83 4.86
C LEU A 11 -14.14 -2.42 4.32
N LEU A 12 -15.27 -1.94 4.82
CA LEU A 12 -16.61 -2.19 4.29
C LEU A 12 -17.22 -0.85 3.88
N SER A 13 -17.48 -0.68 2.59
CA SER A 13 -18.01 0.56 2.01
C SER A 13 -19.43 0.36 1.50
N VAL A 14 -20.37 1.17 1.99
CA VAL A 14 -21.76 1.21 1.52
C VAL A 14 -22.10 2.66 1.18
N SER A 15 -22.66 2.85 -0.03
CA SER A 15 -23.21 4.12 -0.47
C SER A 15 -24.73 4.07 -0.44
N ALA A 16 -25.35 5.20 -0.10
CA ALA A 16 -26.80 5.38 -0.08
C ALA A 16 -27.15 6.80 -0.53
N ARG A 17 -28.45 7.08 -0.75
CA ARG A 17 -28.93 8.42 -1.06
C ARG A 17 -29.26 9.15 0.25
N THR A 18 -28.95 10.45 0.34
CA THR A 18 -29.23 11.26 1.54
C THR A 18 -30.73 11.40 1.85
N ASN A 19 -31.59 11.38 0.82
CA ASN A 19 -33.04 11.40 0.99
C ASN A 19 -33.62 10.03 1.40
N ASN A 20 -32.85 8.94 1.26
CA ASN A 20 -33.21 7.61 1.74
C ASN A 20 -31.98 6.87 2.30
N PRO A 21 -31.45 7.30 3.47
CA PRO A 21 -30.18 6.81 3.99
C PRO A 21 -30.30 5.44 4.69
N GLU A 22 -31.49 5.11 5.18
CA GLU A 22 -31.75 3.93 6.02
C GLU A 22 -31.32 2.59 5.38
N PRO A 23 -31.57 2.31 4.08
CA PRO A 23 -31.09 1.08 3.45
C PRO A 23 -29.57 0.90 3.49
N GLY A 24 -28.80 2.00 3.52
CA GLY A 24 -27.35 1.93 3.67
C GLY A 24 -26.93 1.38 5.04
N PHE A 25 -27.58 1.86 6.10
CA PHE A 25 -27.37 1.39 7.46
C PHE A 25 -27.86 -0.06 7.65
N GLN A 26 -29.00 -0.41 7.05
CA GLN A 26 -29.51 -1.77 7.04
C GLN A 26 -28.51 -2.73 6.39
N LEU A 27 -27.94 -2.36 5.24
CA LEU A 27 -26.99 -3.21 4.51
C LEU A 27 -25.67 -3.38 5.28
N ILE A 28 -25.14 -2.31 5.90
CA ILE A 28 -23.95 -2.42 6.78
C ILE A 28 -24.21 -3.38 7.94
N ASN A 29 -25.33 -3.19 8.66
CA ASN A 29 -25.67 -4.02 9.80
C ASN A 29 -25.83 -5.49 9.38
N GLN A 30 -26.56 -5.77 8.31
CA GLN A 30 -26.79 -7.14 7.81
C GLN A 30 -25.51 -7.80 7.31
N ARG A 31 -24.63 -7.05 6.63
CA ARG A 31 -23.33 -7.59 6.18
C ARG A 31 -22.43 -8.00 7.33
N ILE A 32 -22.52 -7.33 8.48
CA ILE A 32 -21.73 -7.67 9.68
C ILE A 32 -22.40 -8.81 10.46
N THR A 33 -23.71 -8.72 10.69
CA THR A 33 -24.41 -9.60 11.64
C THR A 33 -25.00 -10.87 11.04
N HIS A 34 -25.29 -10.88 9.73
CA HIS A 34 -25.98 -11.98 9.03
C HIS A 34 -25.30 -12.31 7.69
N SER A 35 -23.97 -12.21 7.62
CA SER A 35 -23.24 -12.56 6.39
C SER A 35 -23.48 -14.00 5.98
N THR A 36 -23.57 -14.24 4.67
CA THR A 36 -23.64 -15.58 4.08
C THR A 36 -22.57 -15.70 3.01
N ILE A 37 -22.24 -16.94 2.64
CA ILE A 37 -21.32 -17.24 1.54
C ILE A 37 -22.05 -18.07 0.48
N ASN A 38 -21.75 -17.80 -0.77
CA ASN A 38 -22.22 -18.60 -1.89
C ASN A 38 -21.16 -19.64 -2.23
N ASP A 39 -21.48 -20.93 -2.07
CA ASP A 39 -20.53 -22.02 -2.26
C ASP A 39 -19.94 -22.07 -3.68
N ASN A 40 -20.72 -21.71 -4.70
CA ASN A 40 -20.26 -21.70 -6.10
C ASN A 40 -19.23 -20.60 -6.35
N ILE A 41 -19.42 -19.42 -5.73
CA ILE A 41 -18.44 -18.33 -5.81
C ILE A 41 -17.15 -18.76 -5.10
N TRP A 42 -17.25 -19.35 -3.90
CA TRP A 42 -16.08 -19.82 -3.16
C TRP A 42 -15.31 -20.90 -3.94
N ALA A 43 -16.00 -21.91 -4.47
CA ALA A 43 -15.39 -22.95 -5.29
C ALA A 43 -14.73 -22.38 -6.56
N SER A 44 -15.32 -21.36 -7.17
CA SER A 44 -14.71 -20.67 -8.32
C SER A 44 -13.42 -19.96 -7.95
N LEU A 45 -13.36 -19.30 -6.77
CA LEU A 45 -12.14 -18.66 -6.26
C LEU A 45 -11.06 -19.69 -5.94
N GLN A 46 -11.42 -20.81 -5.30
CA GLN A 46 -10.47 -21.91 -5.03
C GLN A 46 -9.90 -22.47 -6.34
N ASN A 47 -10.76 -22.76 -7.32
CA ASN A 47 -10.33 -23.27 -8.62
C ASN A 47 -9.41 -22.29 -9.36
N ALA A 48 -9.75 -20.99 -9.34
CA ALA A 48 -8.91 -19.96 -9.94
C ALA A 48 -7.53 -19.88 -9.27
N GLN A 49 -7.47 -19.96 -7.94
CA GLN A 49 -6.21 -19.93 -7.19
C GLN A 49 -5.35 -21.17 -7.46
N ILE A 50 -5.95 -22.35 -7.54
CA ILE A 50 -5.27 -23.61 -7.88
C ILE A 50 -4.72 -23.55 -9.32
N GLN A 51 -5.51 -23.05 -10.27
CA GLN A 51 -5.07 -22.90 -11.66
C GLN A 51 -3.95 -21.87 -11.79
N ALA A 52 -4.01 -20.75 -11.06
CA ALA A 52 -2.93 -19.77 -11.01
C ALA A 52 -1.63 -20.41 -10.50
N LEU A 53 -1.70 -21.24 -9.44
CA LEU A 53 -0.53 -21.96 -8.93
C LEU A 53 0.05 -22.93 -9.99
N LYS A 54 -0.80 -23.73 -10.64
CA LYS A 54 -0.38 -24.70 -11.68
C LYS A 54 0.28 -24.06 -12.89
N THR A 55 -0.11 -22.82 -13.22
CA THR A 55 0.38 -22.07 -14.37
C THR A 55 1.43 -21.02 -14.01
N LEU A 56 1.95 -21.03 -12.78
CA LEU A 56 2.92 -20.02 -12.32
C LEU A 56 4.21 -20.00 -13.14
N ASP A 57 4.70 -21.17 -13.59
CA ASP A 57 5.90 -21.26 -14.45
C ASP A 57 5.70 -20.63 -15.83
N GLN A 58 4.46 -20.42 -16.26
CA GLN A 58 4.12 -19.72 -17.51
C GLN A 58 4.13 -18.20 -17.34
N ARG A 59 4.32 -17.70 -16.11
CA ARG A 59 4.29 -16.28 -15.75
C ARG A 59 5.58 -15.89 -15.00
N PRO A 60 6.74 -15.85 -15.68
CA PRO A 60 8.05 -15.67 -15.03
C PRO A 60 8.16 -14.41 -14.16
N ALA A 61 7.59 -13.29 -14.61
CA ALA A 61 7.61 -12.04 -13.85
C ALA A 61 6.85 -12.15 -12.51
N GLU A 62 5.75 -12.90 -12.47
CA GLU A 62 4.97 -13.12 -11.24
C GLU A 62 5.68 -14.09 -10.30
N LYS A 63 6.20 -15.20 -10.83
CA LYS A 63 7.02 -16.16 -10.08
C LYS A 63 8.23 -15.47 -9.45
N PHE A 64 8.92 -14.63 -10.21
CA PHE A 64 10.04 -13.83 -9.73
C PHE A 64 9.62 -12.80 -8.67
N ALA A 65 8.49 -12.10 -8.86
CA ALA A 65 7.97 -11.16 -7.86
C ALA A 65 7.62 -11.87 -6.54
N GLN A 66 7.06 -13.08 -6.60
CA GLN A 66 6.82 -13.94 -5.44
C GLN A 66 8.13 -14.35 -4.76
N GLN A 67 9.14 -14.79 -5.52
CA GLN A 67 10.46 -15.11 -4.98
C GLN A 67 11.12 -13.91 -4.30
N MET A 68 11.01 -12.70 -4.88
CA MET A 68 11.50 -11.47 -4.27
C MET A 68 10.68 -11.05 -3.04
N TYR A 69 9.40 -11.41 -2.96
CA TYR A 69 8.61 -11.21 -1.75
C TYR A 69 9.13 -12.12 -0.62
N GLU A 70 9.30 -13.42 -0.88
CA GLU A 70 9.89 -14.36 0.08
C GLU A 70 11.35 -14.02 0.44
N THR A 71 12.12 -13.44 -0.47
CA THR A 71 13.51 -13.00 -0.19
C THR A 71 13.56 -11.84 0.80
N ARG A 72 12.56 -10.94 0.78
CA ARG A 72 12.54 -9.74 1.64
C ARG A 72 12.06 -10.02 3.05
N TYR A 73 11.39 -11.15 3.28
CA TYR A 73 10.73 -11.46 4.54
C TYR A 73 11.09 -12.87 4.99
N ALA A 74 11.55 -13.01 6.23
CA ALA A 74 11.80 -14.30 6.86
C ALA A 74 10.54 -14.78 7.58
N ASP A 75 9.45 -14.99 6.82
CA ASP A 75 8.12 -15.25 7.37
C ASP A 75 7.35 -16.28 6.54
N ASP A 76 6.87 -17.36 7.16
CA ASP A 76 6.16 -18.42 6.44
C ASP A 76 4.87 -17.94 5.76
N ARG A 77 4.28 -16.83 6.23
CA ARG A 77 3.09 -16.21 5.63
C ARG A 77 3.32 -15.68 4.23
N THR A 78 4.57 -15.56 3.78
CA THR A 78 4.85 -15.13 2.40
C THR A 78 4.72 -16.25 1.38
N LYS A 79 4.78 -17.51 1.81
CA LYS A 79 4.75 -18.66 0.90
C LYS A 79 3.39 -18.82 0.23
N LEU A 80 3.39 -19.22 -1.04
CA LEU A 80 2.15 -19.54 -1.74
C LEU A 80 1.49 -20.80 -1.13
N PRO A 81 0.18 -20.76 -0.84
CA PRO A 81 -0.54 -21.93 -0.37
C PRO A 81 -0.57 -23.00 -1.47
N GLN A 82 -0.29 -24.24 -1.09
CA GLN A 82 -0.31 -25.40 -1.98
C GLN A 82 -1.76 -25.84 -2.27
N GLU A 83 -1.95 -26.62 -3.33
CA GLU A 83 -3.28 -27.07 -3.78
C GLU A 83 -4.11 -27.71 -2.67
N ASN A 84 -3.50 -28.57 -1.84
CA ASN A 84 -4.16 -29.19 -0.69
C ASN A 84 -4.57 -28.15 0.39
N GLN A 85 -3.75 -27.12 0.63
CA GLN A 85 -4.05 -26.06 1.59
C GLN A 85 -5.19 -25.16 1.10
N ILE A 86 -5.29 -24.93 -0.21
CA ILE A 86 -6.40 -24.20 -0.82
C ILE A 86 -7.69 -25.03 -0.76
N ALA A 87 -7.62 -26.32 -1.12
CA ALA A 87 -8.76 -27.21 -1.19
C ALA A 87 -9.39 -27.49 0.18
N GLN A 88 -8.57 -27.61 1.24
CA GLN A 88 -9.06 -27.89 2.59
C GLN A 88 -9.77 -26.70 3.26
N PHE A 89 -9.58 -25.46 2.77
CA PHE A 89 -10.22 -24.27 3.35
C PHE A 89 -11.63 -24.10 2.78
N THR A 90 -12.64 -24.56 3.52
CA THR A 90 -14.02 -24.67 3.04
C THR A 90 -14.73 -23.32 2.99
N ALA A 91 -15.91 -23.27 2.34
CA ALA A 91 -16.75 -22.08 2.35
C ALA A 91 -17.18 -21.69 3.79
N ALA A 92 -17.41 -22.69 4.66
CA ALA A 92 -17.71 -22.46 6.06
C ALA A 92 -16.51 -21.83 6.80
N ASP A 93 -15.30 -22.31 6.54
CA ASP A 93 -14.07 -21.73 7.12
C ASP A 93 -13.85 -20.29 6.64
N ALA A 94 -14.06 -20.03 5.35
CA ALA A 94 -13.96 -18.70 4.77
C ALA A 94 -14.98 -17.72 5.38
N LEU A 95 -16.24 -18.15 5.55
CA LEU A 95 -17.27 -17.35 6.20
C LEU A 95 -16.96 -17.11 7.69
N ALA A 96 -16.46 -18.13 8.40
CA ALA A 96 -16.02 -17.99 9.78
C ALA A 96 -14.83 -17.02 9.92
N ALA A 97 -13.86 -17.07 9.00
CA ALA A 97 -12.74 -16.13 8.98
C ALA A 97 -13.19 -14.69 8.68
N ASP A 98 -14.08 -14.48 7.70
CA ASP A 98 -14.64 -13.16 7.38
C ASP A 98 -15.39 -12.54 8.57
N ARG A 99 -16.21 -13.33 9.27
CA ARG A 99 -16.97 -12.87 10.44
C ARG A 99 -16.09 -12.39 11.59
N GLN A 100 -14.89 -12.96 11.74
CA GLN A 100 -13.94 -12.53 12.78
C GLN A 100 -13.49 -11.09 12.58
N LEU A 101 -13.43 -10.58 11.34
CA LEU A 101 -12.92 -9.24 11.02
C LEU A 101 -13.79 -8.09 11.57
N PHE A 102 -15.08 -8.34 11.82
CA PHE A 102 -16.03 -7.37 12.38
C PHE A 102 -16.72 -7.91 13.64
N SER A 103 -16.09 -8.86 14.34
CA SER A 103 -16.67 -9.57 15.48
C SER A 103 -16.76 -8.72 16.76
N SER A 104 -15.81 -7.81 16.95
CA SER A 104 -15.73 -6.91 18.10
C SER A 104 -16.08 -5.48 17.68
N PRO A 105 -17.23 -4.92 18.12
CA PRO A 105 -17.60 -3.54 17.82
C PRO A 105 -16.60 -2.49 18.30
N ALA A 106 -15.80 -2.81 19.33
CA ALA A 106 -14.76 -1.92 19.83
C ALA A 106 -13.61 -1.70 18.82
N ASP A 107 -13.43 -2.62 17.87
CA ASP A 107 -12.40 -2.54 16.83
C ASP A 107 -12.89 -1.87 15.54
N ILE A 108 -14.14 -1.38 15.52
CA ILE A 108 -14.78 -0.81 14.33
C ILE A 108 -14.95 0.70 14.47
N THR A 109 -14.40 1.46 13.52
CA THR A 109 -14.70 2.88 13.34
C THR A 109 -15.58 3.08 12.11
N PHE A 110 -16.78 3.62 12.30
CA PHE A 110 -17.69 3.96 11.21
C PHE A 110 -17.46 5.39 10.71
N VAL A 111 -16.95 5.53 9.50
CA VAL A 111 -16.81 6.84 8.83
C VAL A 111 -18.06 7.10 7.97
N ILE A 112 -18.90 8.04 8.40
CA ILE A 112 -20.14 8.41 7.71
C ILE A 112 -19.99 9.81 7.13
N VAL A 113 -20.09 9.94 5.80
CA VAL A 113 -19.94 11.22 5.10
C VAL A 113 -21.18 11.47 4.25
N GLY A 114 -21.82 12.62 4.43
CA GLY A 114 -22.98 13.04 3.64
C GLY A 114 -23.88 14.03 4.37
N ASN A 115 -24.80 14.65 3.64
CA ASN A 115 -25.71 15.67 4.17
C ASN A 115 -27.03 15.02 4.60
N VAL A 116 -27.14 14.63 5.87
CA VAL A 116 -28.35 14.07 6.50
C VAL A 116 -28.62 14.85 7.78
N ALA A 117 -29.89 15.12 8.10
CA ALA A 117 -30.26 15.77 9.36
C ALA A 117 -29.73 14.97 10.56
N GLU A 118 -29.14 15.67 11.54
CA GLU A 118 -28.39 15.05 12.63
C GLU A 118 -29.27 14.15 13.51
N ASP A 119 -30.47 14.59 13.85
CA ASP A 119 -31.46 13.83 14.61
C ASP A 119 -31.81 12.50 13.95
N LYS A 120 -32.06 12.53 12.63
CA LYS A 120 -32.30 11.33 11.81
C LYS A 120 -31.06 10.45 11.74
N LEU A 121 -29.87 11.05 11.62
CA LEU A 121 -28.61 10.32 11.53
C LEU A 121 -28.30 9.58 12.83
N VAL A 122 -28.44 10.23 13.99
CA VAL A 122 -28.24 9.63 15.31
C VAL A 122 -29.21 8.46 15.52
N ALA A 123 -30.49 8.62 15.16
CA ALA A 123 -31.46 7.53 15.25
C ALA A 123 -31.04 6.29 14.42
N LEU A 124 -30.52 6.49 13.21
CA LEU A 124 -30.02 5.40 12.35
C LEU A 124 -28.74 4.76 12.92
N ILE A 125 -27.81 5.57 13.44
CA ILE A 125 -26.58 5.09 14.08
C ILE A 125 -26.93 4.19 15.27
N THR A 126 -27.78 4.66 16.19
CA THR A 126 -28.16 3.86 17.37
C THR A 126 -28.87 2.57 16.98
N ARG A 127 -29.81 2.65 16.01
CA ARG A 127 -30.60 1.49 15.58
C ARG A 127 -29.77 0.42 14.87
N TYR A 128 -28.82 0.80 14.01
CA TYR A 128 -28.13 -0.13 13.12
C TYR A 128 -26.66 -0.37 13.45
N LEU A 129 -25.95 0.60 14.00
CA LEU A 129 -24.53 0.47 14.33
C LEU A 129 -24.36 0.17 15.83
N GLY A 130 -25.08 0.90 16.69
CA GLY A 130 -25.09 0.67 18.14
C GLY A 130 -25.78 -0.63 18.58
N SER A 131 -26.49 -1.31 17.67
CA SER A 131 -27.14 -2.59 17.93
C SER A 131 -26.23 -3.81 17.66
N ILE A 132 -25.09 -3.62 16.99
CA ILE A 132 -24.13 -4.69 16.71
C ILE A 132 -23.55 -5.21 18.03
N LYS A 133 -23.64 -6.52 18.25
CA LYS A 133 -23.17 -7.17 19.48
C LYS A 133 -21.78 -7.74 19.30
N HIS A 134 -21.04 -7.81 20.40
CA HIS A 134 -19.79 -8.54 20.48
C HIS A 134 -20.02 -10.01 20.13
N SER A 135 -19.15 -10.56 19.29
CA SER A 135 -19.00 -11.99 19.02
C SER A 135 -17.61 -12.42 19.43
N ASP A 136 -17.50 -13.54 20.14
CA ASP A 136 -16.20 -14.08 20.54
C ASP A 136 -15.36 -14.44 19.30
N SER A 137 -14.10 -14.02 19.32
CA SER A 137 -13.13 -14.31 18.27
C SER A 137 -11.74 -14.48 18.89
N PRO A 138 -10.92 -15.45 18.42
CA PRO A 138 -9.53 -15.58 18.85
C PRO A 138 -8.59 -14.60 18.15
N LEU A 139 -9.09 -13.72 17.27
CA LEU A 139 -8.28 -12.84 16.45
C LEU A 139 -7.59 -11.78 17.31
N ALA A 140 -6.27 -11.84 17.37
CA ALA A 140 -5.43 -10.82 18.00
C ALA A 140 -5.04 -9.73 16.99
N ALA A 141 -4.53 -8.60 17.49
CA ALA A 141 -3.98 -7.54 16.65
C ALA A 141 -2.97 -8.10 15.63
N GLY A 142 -3.07 -7.61 14.39
CA GLY A 142 -2.24 -8.05 13.28
C GLY A 142 -0.75 -7.85 13.57
N LYS A 143 0.07 -8.83 13.20
CA LYS A 143 1.53 -8.73 13.28
C LYS A 143 2.11 -8.43 11.89
N PRO A 144 2.95 -7.40 11.73
CA PRO A 144 3.68 -7.19 10.48
C PRO A 144 4.48 -8.43 10.09
N LEU A 145 4.80 -8.56 8.81
CA LEU A 145 5.70 -9.62 8.34
C LEU A 145 7.09 -9.44 8.94
N THR A 146 7.68 -10.56 9.33
CA THR A 146 9.06 -10.59 9.81
C THR A 146 10.00 -10.27 8.66
N ARG A 147 10.71 -9.16 8.77
CA ARG A 147 11.68 -8.70 7.77
C ARG A 147 12.92 -9.61 7.77
N ALA A 148 13.47 -9.92 6.60
CA ALA A 148 14.77 -10.59 6.52
C ALA A 148 15.88 -9.69 7.10
N THR A 149 16.84 -10.30 7.80
CA THR A 149 17.94 -9.58 8.46
C THR A 149 19.12 -9.32 7.56
N ASP A 150 19.37 -10.20 6.60
CA ASP A 150 20.50 -10.12 5.68
C ASP A 150 20.11 -9.51 4.35
N ASN A 151 21.08 -8.89 3.69
CA ASN A 151 20.93 -8.44 2.31
C ASN A 151 20.89 -9.65 1.36
N ALA A 152 20.24 -9.48 0.23
CA ALA A 152 20.21 -10.50 -0.82
C ALA A 152 20.34 -9.89 -2.20
N SER A 153 21.07 -10.58 -3.08
CA SER A 153 21.12 -10.31 -4.51
C SER A 153 20.75 -11.60 -5.24
N VAL A 154 19.61 -11.58 -5.93
CA VAL A 154 19.03 -12.75 -6.59
C VAL A 154 18.99 -12.50 -8.10
N THR A 155 19.57 -13.41 -8.87
CA THR A 155 19.50 -13.40 -10.34
C THR A 155 18.81 -14.66 -10.83
N VAL A 156 17.76 -14.51 -11.63
CA VAL A 156 16.95 -15.60 -12.18
C VAL A 156 16.94 -15.51 -13.69
N LYS A 157 17.23 -16.62 -14.39
CA LYS A 157 17.18 -16.73 -15.85
C LYS A 157 15.95 -17.53 -16.29
N GLU A 158 14.79 -16.90 -16.24
CA GLU A 158 13.51 -17.56 -16.56
C GLU A 158 12.63 -16.74 -17.52
N GLN A 159 13.06 -15.54 -17.92
CA GLN A 159 12.25 -14.69 -18.78
C GLN A 159 12.19 -15.22 -20.22
N ASN A 160 11.00 -15.21 -20.82
CA ASN A 160 10.81 -15.65 -22.20
C ASN A 160 11.02 -14.50 -23.21
N GLU A 161 10.92 -13.25 -22.75
CA GLU A 161 11.16 -12.05 -23.55
C GLU A 161 12.63 -11.61 -23.44
N PRO A 162 13.21 -10.97 -24.47
CA PRO A 162 14.58 -10.46 -24.44
C PRO A 162 14.70 -9.15 -23.63
N VAL A 163 14.14 -9.14 -22.42
CA VAL A 163 14.06 -7.98 -21.52
C VAL A 163 14.55 -8.40 -20.14
N ALA A 164 15.49 -7.65 -19.58
CA ALA A 164 15.84 -7.77 -18.18
C ALA A 164 14.90 -6.92 -17.32
N GLN A 165 14.44 -7.48 -16.19
CA GLN A 165 13.69 -6.76 -15.17
C GLN A 165 14.53 -6.69 -13.89
N VAL A 166 14.83 -5.47 -13.45
CA VAL A 166 15.60 -5.20 -12.24
C VAL A 166 14.68 -4.58 -11.19
N SER A 167 14.81 -5.03 -9.95
CA SER A 167 14.11 -4.44 -8.80
C SER A 167 15.04 -4.41 -7.59
N GLN A 168 15.22 -3.22 -7.01
CA GLN A 168 16.01 -3.02 -5.82
C GLN A 168 15.16 -2.37 -4.74
N TRP A 169 15.09 -3.03 -3.58
CA TRP A 169 14.44 -2.53 -2.38
C TRP A 169 15.50 -2.07 -1.39
N LYS A 170 15.40 -0.84 -0.92
CA LYS A 170 16.17 -0.32 0.22
C LYS A 170 15.21 -0.12 1.39
N ARG A 171 15.51 -0.74 2.54
CA ARG A 171 14.72 -0.62 3.77
C ARG A 171 15.42 0.33 4.74
N TYR A 172 14.66 1.20 5.40
CA TYR A 172 15.14 2.15 6.40
C TYR A 172 14.29 2.02 7.67
N ASN A 173 14.94 1.99 8.84
CA ASN A 173 14.21 2.01 10.10
C ASN A 173 13.77 3.43 10.44
N SER A 174 12.51 3.58 10.85
CA SER A 174 11.98 4.85 11.34
C SER A 174 12.20 4.93 12.85
N ARG A 175 13.20 5.72 13.28
CA ARG A 175 13.45 5.96 14.73
C ARG A 175 12.25 6.62 15.42
N THR A 176 11.54 7.46 14.68
CA THR A 176 10.32 8.15 15.08
C THR A 176 9.22 7.85 14.06
N PRO A 177 7.95 7.67 14.48
CA PRO A 177 6.84 7.47 13.56
C PRO A 177 6.80 8.54 12.47
N VAL A 178 6.49 8.14 11.23
CA VAL A 178 6.38 9.07 10.11
C VAL A 178 5.02 9.75 10.19
N ASN A 179 5.01 11.01 10.65
CA ASN A 179 3.82 11.85 10.65
C ASN A 179 3.51 12.43 9.25
N LEU A 180 2.38 13.12 9.10
CA LEU A 180 1.93 13.70 7.82
C LEU A 180 2.98 14.64 7.19
N ALA A 181 3.56 15.55 7.99
CA ALA A 181 4.60 16.47 7.51
C ALA A 181 5.83 15.75 6.95
N THR A 182 6.32 14.74 7.68
CA THR A 182 7.44 13.89 7.23
C THR A 182 7.05 13.12 5.98
N ARG A 183 5.83 12.54 5.92
CA ARG A 183 5.36 11.79 4.76
C ARG A 183 5.33 12.67 3.51
N MET A 184 4.87 13.91 3.61
CA MET A 184 4.85 14.89 2.52
C MET A 184 6.27 15.29 2.09
N ALA A 185 7.19 15.51 3.03
CA ALA A 185 8.59 15.78 2.72
C ALA A 185 9.25 14.63 1.94
N LEU A 186 9.06 13.39 2.40
CA LEU A 186 9.60 12.21 1.72
C LEU A 186 8.95 11.98 0.35
N ASP A 187 7.67 12.33 0.21
CA ASP A 187 6.95 12.28 -1.07
C ASP A 187 7.51 13.27 -2.09
N ALA A 188 7.65 14.55 -1.67
CA ALA A 188 8.21 15.61 -2.50
C ALA A 188 9.62 15.24 -2.99
N PHE A 189 10.45 14.69 -2.10
CA PHE A 189 11.76 14.18 -2.47
C PHE A 189 11.68 13.03 -3.48
N ASN A 190 10.79 12.04 -3.26
CA ASN A 190 10.66 10.91 -4.18
C ASN A 190 10.12 11.32 -5.56
N VAL A 191 9.26 12.34 -5.65
CA VAL A 191 8.81 12.92 -6.94
C VAL A 191 10.01 13.46 -7.72
N ALA A 192 10.88 14.21 -7.06
CA ALA A 192 12.06 14.76 -7.70
C ALA A 192 13.13 13.68 -8.01
N LEU A 193 13.30 12.68 -7.14
CA LEU A 193 14.14 11.51 -7.42
C LEU A 193 13.64 10.72 -8.65
N ALA A 194 12.32 10.51 -8.76
CA ALA A 194 11.71 9.81 -9.89
C ALA A 194 11.94 10.57 -11.21
N LYS A 195 11.95 11.90 -11.17
CA LYS A 195 12.31 12.75 -12.32
C LYS A 195 13.77 12.54 -12.73
N ASP A 196 14.70 12.59 -11.79
CA ASP A 196 16.13 12.39 -12.06
C ASP A 196 16.41 10.99 -12.62
N LEU A 197 15.79 9.95 -12.06
CA LEU A 197 15.89 8.58 -12.57
C LEU A 197 15.35 8.45 -13.99
N ARG A 198 14.23 9.11 -14.31
CA ARG A 198 13.67 9.09 -15.68
C ARG A 198 14.64 9.72 -16.69
N ILE A 199 15.14 10.91 -16.39
CA ILE A 199 16.04 11.63 -17.30
C ILE A 199 17.34 10.84 -17.51
N ASN A 200 17.97 10.37 -16.43
CA ASN A 200 19.29 9.74 -16.53
C ASN A 200 19.22 8.30 -17.07
N ILE A 201 18.24 7.50 -16.63
CA ILE A 201 18.20 6.05 -16.92
C ILE A 201 17.42 5.76 -18.21
N ARG A 202 16.32 6.46 -18.46
CA ARG A 202 15.47 6.23 -19.64
C ARG A 202 15.87 7.09 -20.83
N GLU A 203 16.10 8.39 -20.62
CA GLU A 203 16.31 9.34 -21.72
C GLU A 203 17.79 9.43 -22.14
N GLN A 204 18.69 9.76 -21.22
CA GLN A 204 20.10 10.01 -21.53
C GLN A 204 20.89 8.74 -21.82
N ALA A 205 20.78 7.72 -20.96
CA ALA A 205 21.44 6.45 -21.21
C ALA A 205 20.79 5.64 -22.35
N SER A 206 19.59 6.05 -22.82
CA SER A 206 18.72 5.27 -23.73
C SER A 206 18.63 3.79 -23.32
N GLY A 207 18.69 3.53 -22.01
CA GLY A 207 19.05 2.21 -21.48
C GLY A 207 17.88 1.40 -20.96
N ALA A 208 16.90 2.07 -20.34
CA ALA A 208 15.72 1.42 -19.81
C ALA A 208 14.46 1.72 -20.62
N TYR A 209 13.63 0.72 -20.85
CA TYR A 209 12.29 0.86 -21.43
C TYR A 209 11.34 1.52 -20.43
N SER A 210 11.47 1.18 -19.15
CA SER A 210 10.69 1.74 -18.05
C SER A 210 11.54 1.95 -16.80
N VAL A 211 11.20 2.94 -15.97
CA VAL A 211 11.82 3.17 -14.66
C VAL A 211 10.77 3.67 -13.67
N SER A 212 10.85 3.19 -12.43
CA SER A 212 9.93 3.50 -11.35
C SER A 212 10.67 3.71 -10.04
N SER A 213 10.22 4.71 -9.27
CA SER A 213 10.68 5.00 -7.91
C SER A 213 9.47 5.12 -7.01
N ARG A 214 9.32 4.17 -6.08
CA ARG A 214 8.19 4.13 -5.14
C ARG A 214 8.70 4.13 -3.71
N LEU A 215 7.99 4.86 -2.84
CA LEU A 215 8.26 4.89 -1.41
C LEU A 215 7.03 4.36 -0.66
N SER A 216 7.25 3.42 0.25
CA SER A 216 6.23 2.85 1.13
C SER A 216 6.64 3.06 2.58
N VAL A 217 5.66 3.30 3.44
CA VAL A 217 5.84 3.43 4.89
C VAL A 217 4.95 2.41 5.56
N ASP A 218 5.50 1.62 6.49
CA ASP A 218 4.74 0.70 7.33
C ASP A 218 4.78 1.25 8.77
N PRO A 219 3.70 1.88 9.26
CA PRO A 219 3.68 2.47 10.61
C PRO A 219 3.78 1.42 11.71
N GLN A 220 3.26 0.20 11.47
CA GLN A 220 3.26 -0.88 12.46
C GLN A 220 4.64 -1.54 12.55
N ALA A 221 5.31 -1.77 11.42
CA ALA A 221 6.68 -2.27 11.39
C ALA A 221 7.73 -1.18 11.70
N LYS A 222 7.31 0.10 11.68
CA LYS A 222 8.18 1.28 11.88
C LYS A 222 9.33 1.33 10.87
N ASP A 223 9.04 1.01 9.61
CA ASP A 223 10.03 1.05 8.53
C ASP A 223 9.53 1.75 7.27
N ILE A 224 10.48 2.16 6.45
CA ILE A 224 10.28 2.77 5.14
C ILE A 224 10.96 1.86 4.12
N SER A 225 10.30 1.61 3.00
CA SER A 225 10.88 0.88 1.87
C SER A 225 10.85 1.75 0.63
N HIS A 226 12.01 1.95 0.02
CA HIS A 226 12.16 2.51 -1.31
C HIS A 226 12.35 1.38 -2.33
N LEU A 227 11.56 1.40 -3.40
CA LEU A 227 11.66 0.48 -4.53
C LEU A 227 12.08 1.25 -5.78
N LEU A 228 13.28 0.92 -6.27
CA LEU A 228 13.72 1.22 -7.63
C LEU A 228 13.42 0.00 -8.52
N ALA A 229 12.66 0.19 -9.60
CA ALA A 229 12.43 -0.87 -10.58
C ALA A 229 12.60 -0.34 -12.01
N PHE A 230 13.23 -1.11 -12.88
CA PHE A 230 13.36 -0.76 -14.29
C PHE A 230 13.42 -2.01 -15.18
N THR A 231 13.12 -1.84 -16.46
CA THR A 231 13.30 -2.86 -17.49
C THR A 231 14.24 -2.36 -18.57
N CYS A 232 15.15 -3.21 -19.05
CA CYS A 232 16.21 -2.81 -19.99
C CYS A 232 16.65 -3.96 -20.90
N GLN A 233 17.58 -3.67 -21.81
CA GLN A 233 18.33 -4.71 -22.51
C GLN A 233 19.14 -5.57 -21.52
N PRO A 234 19.20 -6.90 -21.70
CA PRO A 234 19.87 -7.81 -20.75
C PRO A 234 21.33 -7.46 -20.49
N GLU A 235 22.07 -7.01 -21.49
CA GLU A 235 23.51 -6.73 -21.39
C GLU A 235 23.80 -5.47 -20.55
N ARG A 236 22.79 -4.63 -20.31
CA ARG A 236 22.95 -3.31 -19.67
C ARG A 236 22.43 -3.24 -18.24
N HIS A 237 21.91 -4.34 -17.68
CA HIS A 237 21.26 -4.31 -16.37
C HIS A 237 22.19 -3.86 -15.23
N ASP A 238 23.44 -4.33 -15.22
CA ASP A 238 24.45 -3.97 -14.21
C ASP A 238 24.91 -2.51 -14.34
N GLU A 239 25.17 -2.05 -15.57
CA GLU A 239 25.53 -0.66 -15.88
C GLU A 239 24.43 0.29 -15.39
N LEU A 240 23.17 0.01 -15.73
CA LEU A 240 22.04 0.88 -15.40
C LEU A 240 21.69 0.84 -13.90
N LEU A 241 21.87 -0.31 -13.23
CA LEU A 241 21.70 -0.37 -11.78
C LEU A 241 22.77 0.46 -11.06
N THR A 242 24.01 0.41 -11.54
CA THR A 242 25.11 1.23 -11.01
C THR A 242 24.81 2.72 -11.19
N LEU A 243 24.46 3.13 -12.42
CA LEU A 243 24.09 4.50 -12.73
C LEU A 243 22.89 4.98 -11.90
N ALA A 244 21.86 4.15 -11.72
CA ALA A 244 20.70 4.50 -10.91
C ALA A 244 21.07 4.72 -9.43
N ASN A 245 21.98 3.90 -8.88
CA ASN A 245 22.49 4.12 -7.53
C ASN A 245 23.29 5.41 -7.41
N GLU A 246 24.12 5.75 -8.40
CA GLU A 246 24.83 7.03 -8.42
C GLU A 246 23.87 8.23 -8.49
N VAL A 247 22.83 8.15 -9.32
CA VAL A 247 21.79 9.18 -9.41
C VAL A 247 21.07 9.33 -8.07
N MET A 248 20.72 8.23 -7.39
CA MET A 248 20.13 8.27 -6.06
C MET A 248 21.05 8.94 -5.03
N VAL A 249 22.35 8.62 -5.03
CA VAL A 249 23.34 9.24 -4.13
C VAL A 249 23.48 10.74 -4.40
N LYS A 250 23.61 11.13 -5.68
CA LYS A 250 23.68 12.54 -6.09
C LYS A 250 22.42 13.29 -5.68
N ARG A 251 21.24 12.69 -5.87
CA ARG A 251 19.94 13.25 -5.46
C ARG A 251 19.87 13.47 -3.96
N LEU A 252 20.27 12.46 -3.18
CA LEU A 252 20.26 12.49 -1.72
C LEU A 252 21.19 13.60 -1.18
N ALA A 253 22.37 13.78 -1.80
CA ALA A 253 23.30 14.84 -1.45
C ALA A 253 22.79 16.23 -1.84
N LYS A 254 22.20 16.37 -3.04
CA LYS A 254 21.63 17.62 -3.56
C LYS A 254 20.40 18.08 -2.80
N GLY A 255 19.55 17.16 -2.35
CA GLY A 255 18.25 17.47 -1.77
C GLY A 255 17.22 17.92 -2.80
N ILE A 256 16.15 18.58 -2.35
CA ILE A 256 15.14 19.25 -3.19
C ILE A 256 15.52 20.71 -3.48
N SER A 257 15.21 21.20 -4.68
CA SER A 257 15.32 22.62 -5.02
C SER A 257 14.04 23.39 -4.70
N GLU A 258 14.12 24.73 -4.64
CA GLU A 258 12.94 25.58 -4.48
C GLU A 258 11.94 25.39 -5.63
N GLN A 259 12.42 25.28 -6.87
CA GLN A 259 11.56 25.05 -8.02
C GLN A 259 10.79 23.73 -7.90
N GLU A 260 11.46 22.64 -7.55
CA GLU A 260 10.84 21.32 -7.41
C GLU A 260 9.84 21.29 -6.26
N LEU A 261 10.14 21.98 -5.15
CA LEU A 261 9.22 22.11 -4.02
C LEU A 261 7.97 22.91 -4.42
N ASN A 262 8.13 24.02 -5.14
CA ASN A 262 7.01 24.83 -5.64
C ASN A 262 6.12 24.02 -6.61
N GLU A 263 6.73 23.25 -7.53
CA GLU A 263 6.01 22.34 -8.43
C GLU A 263 5.21 21.28 -7.64
N TYR A 264 5.81 20.70 -6.60
CA TYR A 264 5.15 19.75 -5.71
C TYR A 264 3.96 20.39 -4.98
N GLN A 265 4.14 21.57 -4.37
CA GLN A 265 3.10 22.30 -3.66
C GLN A 265 1.91 22.62 -4.57
N GLN A 266 2.15 23.10 -5.79
CA GLN A 266 1.07 23.38 -6.75
C GLN A 266 0.31 22.11 -7.18
N ASN A 267 0.98 20.97 -7.29
CA ASN A 267 0.33 19.70 -7.65
C ASN A 267 -0.53 19.15 -6.50
N VAL A 268 -0.02 19.22 -5.27
CA VAL A 268 -0.77 18.76 -4.08
C VAL A 268 -1.94 19.68 -3.79
N GLN A 269 -1.78 21.01 -3.89
CA GLN A 269 -2.87 21.97 -3.68
C GLN A 269 -4.05 21.69 -4.63
N ARG A 270 -3.77 21.47 -5.92
CA ARG A 270 -4.80 21.09 -6.91
C ARG A 270 -5.52 19.79 -6.53
N SER A 271 -4.81 18.84 -5.92
CA SER A 271 -5.40 17.57 -5.48
C SER A 271 -6.28 17.75 -4.24
N LEU A 272 -5.88 18.60 -3.29
CA LEU A 272 -6.67 18.97 -2.10
C LEU A 272 -8.00 19.63 -2.48
N ASP A 273 -7.99 20.54 -3.46
CA ASP A 273 -9.20 21.22 -3.94
C ASP A 273 -10.23 20.27 -4.57
N ILE A 274 -9.76 19.12 -5.09
CA ILE A 274 -10.60 18.06 -5.66
C ILE A 274 -11.09 17.11 -4.57
N GLN A 275 -10.23 16.78 -3.60
CA GLN A 275 -10.49 15.80 -2.53
C GLN A 275 -11.78 16.06 -1.76
N GLN A 276 -12.14 17.33 -1.56
CA GLN A 276 -13.34 17.73 -0.82
C GLN A 276 -14.63 17.72 -1.65
N ARG A 277 -14.56 17.50 -2.97
CA ARG A 277 -15.74 17.60 -3.87
C ARG A 277 -16.61 16.34 -3.91
N SER A 278 -16.05 15.18 -3.57
CA SER A 278 -16.76 13.91 -3.59
C SER A 278 -16.86 13.32 -2.19
N VAL A 279 -18.09 12.95 -1.79
CA VAL A 279 -18.37 12.23 -0.54
C VAL A 279 -17.48 10.99 -0.40
N GLN A 280 -17.26 10.25 -1.50
CA GLN A 280 -16.42 9.05 -1.50
C GLN A 280 -14.94 9.40 -1.31
N GLN A 281 -14.46 10.48 -1.94
CA GLN A 281 -13.06 10.91 -1.80
C GLN A 281 -12.78 11.41 -0.38
N LEU A 282 -13.72 12.16 0.21
CA LEU A 282 -13.61 12.61 1.59
C LEU A 282 -13.66 11.43 2.58
N ALA A 283 -14.57 10.48 2.39
CA ALA A 283 -14.60 9.27 3.22
C ALA A 283 -13.27 8.49 3.13
N ASN A 284 -12.74 8.29 1.91
CA ASN A 284 -11.44 7.64 1.72
C ASN A 284 -10.29 8.43 2.35
N THR A 285 -10.38 9.76 2.38
CA THR A 285 -9.39 10.64 3.02
C THR A 285 -9.34 10.41 4.52
N ILE A 286 -10.51 10.46 5.18
CA ILE A 286 -10.63 10.24 6.63
C ILE A 286 -10.16 8.81 6.99
N VAL A 287 -10.57 7.81 6.20
CA VAL A 287 -10.12 6.42 6.38
C VAL A 287 -8.60 6.30 6.23
N ASN A 288 -8.00 6.94 5.22
CA ASN A 288 -6.55 6.91 5.04
C ASN A 288 -5.81 7.62 6.18
N SER A 289 -6.34 8.71 6.72
CA SER A 289 -5.76 9.42 7.87
C SER A 289 -5.75 8.54 9.11
N LEU A 290 -6.86 7.85 9.39
CA LEU A 290 -6.95 6.89 10.50
C LEU A 290 -5.94 5.75 10.33
N ILE A 291 -5.85 5.15 9.13
CA ILE A 291 -4.94 4.01 8.89
C ILE A 291 -3.46 4.43 8.96
N GLN A 292 -3.11 5.60 8.41
CA GLN A 292 -1.70 6.01 8.29
C GLN A 292 -1.16 6.70 9.55
N TYR A 293 -2.01 7.41 10.28
CA TYR A 293 -1.59 8.33 11.35
C TYR A 293 -2.29 8.08 12.69
N ASP A 294 -3.21 7.10 12.76
CA ASP A 294 -4.03 6.85 13.95
C ASP A 294 -4.84 8.08 14.39
N ASP A 295 -5.16 8.96 13.43
CA ASP A 295 -5.91 10.19 13.64
C ASP A 295 -6.78 10.47 12.41
N PRO A 296 -8.13 10.42 12.52
CA PRO A 296 -9.03 10.68 11.40
C PRO A 296 -9.06 12.15 10.95
N ALA A 297 -8.53 13.08 11.77
CA ALA A 297 -8.50 14.52 11.48
C ALA A 297 -7.17 14.99 10.87
N ALA A 298 -6.14 14.15 10.82
CA ALA A 298 -4.79 14.54 10.37
C ALA A 298 -4.78 15.21 8.98
N TRP A 299 -5.69 14.85 8.07
CA TRP A 299 -5.77 15.46 6.73
C TRP A 299 -6.15 16.94 6.75
N ILE A 300 -6.81 17.44 7.81
CA ILE A 300 -7.26 18.84 7.90
C ILE A 300 -6.06 19.80 7.90
N GLU A 301 -4.95 19.40 8.52
CA GLU A 301 -3.72 20.20 8.60
C GLU A 301 -2.92 20.19 7.29
N GLN A 302 -3.27 19.34 6.32
CA GLN A 302 -2.45 19.09 5.14
C GLN A 302 -2.19 20.36 4.31
N GLU A 303 -3.19 21.24 4.16
CA GLU A 303 -3.02 22.50 3.42
C GLU A 303 -2.06 23.46 4.13
N GLN A 304 -2.18 23.58 5.45
CA GLN A 304 -1.30 24.43 6.25
C GLN A 304 0.13 23.90 6.23
N LEU A 305 0.30 22.59 6.43
CA LEU A 305 1.60 21.93 6.37
C LEU A 305 2.24 22.10 4.98
N LEU A 306 1.44 22.01 3.91
CA LEU A 306 1.93 22.20 2.54
C LEU A 306 2.55 23.59 2.34
N LYS A 307 1.89 24.64 2.86
CA LYS A 307 2.38 26.04 2.80
C LYS A 307 3.61 26.28 3.67
N GLN A 308 3.79 25.48 4.73
CA GLN A 308 4.94 25.55 5.64
C GLN A 308 6.13 24.71 5.18
N MET A 309 6.01 23.92 4.12
CA MET A 309 7.14 23.16 3.57
C MET A 309 8.22 24.12 3.06
N THR A 310 9.48 23.81 3.40
CA THR A 310 10.66 24.56 2.97
C THR A 310 11.71 23.59 2.45
N VAL A 311 12.66 24.08 1.65
CA VAL A 311 13.76 23.23 1.17
C VAL A 311 14.54 22.61 2.34
N GLU A 312 14.77 23.39 3.40
CA GLU A 312 15.49 22.94 4.59
C GLU A 312 14.76 21.81 5.32
N ASN A 313 13.45 21.94 5.57
CA ASN A 313 12.72 20.91 6.32
C ASN A 313 12.59 19.60 5.53
N VAL A 314 12.41 19.67 4.21
CA VAL A 314 12.40 18.48 3.35
C VAL A 314 13.76 17.79 3.37
N ASN A 315 14.84 18.55 3.16
CA ASN A 315 16.18 17.99 3.12
C ASN A 315 16.62 17.41 4.49
N THR A 316 16.18 18.02 5.58
CA THR A 316 16.41 17.51 6.94
C THR A 316 15.68 16.19 7.16
N ALA A 317 14.39 16.11 6.80
CA ALA A 317 13.62 14.87 6.90
C ALA A 317 14.24 13.75 6.03
N VAL A 318 14.65 14.06 4.81
CA VAL A 318 15.29 13.09 3.92
C VAL A 318 16.59 12.56 4.52
N LYS A 319 17.46 13.42 5.06
CA LYS A 319 18.70 12.98 5.74
C LYS A 319 18.40 12.12 6.97
N GLN A 320 17.37 12.47 7.74
CA GLN A 320 17.01 11.70 8.92
C GLN A 320 16.49 10.30 8.58
N TYR A 321 15.67 10.16 7.54
CA TYR A 321 14.91 8.94 7.27
C TYR A 321 15.45 8.08 6.12
N LEU A 322 16.22 8.64 5.18
CA LEU A 322 16.65 7.95 3.95
C LEU A 322 18.17 7.90 3.77
N SER A 323 18.99 8.32 4.75
CA SER A 323 20.44 8.37 4.57
C SER A 323 21.13 7.00 4.46
N HIS A 324 20.74 6.03 5.31
CA HIS A 324 21.42 4.74 5.36
C HIS A 324 20.40 3.61 5.43
N PRO A 325 20.28 2.79 4.37
CA PRO A 325 19.40 1.63 4.43
C PRO A 325 19.95 0.61 5.41
N VAL A 326 19.06 0.00 6.20
CA VAL A 326 19.41 -1.13 7.08
C VAL A 326 19.54 -2.42 6.29
N ASN A 327 18.78 -2.56 5.19
CA ASN A 327 18.90 -3.68 4.28
C ASN A 327 18.70 -3.24 2.83
N THR A 328 19.35 -3.94 1.90
CA THR A 328 19.13 -3.83 0.46
C THR A 328 18.90 -5.22 -0.12
N TYR A 329 17.81 -5.36 -0.89
CA TYR A 329 17.48 -6.57 -1.63
C TYR A 329 17.45 -6.23 -3.11
N THR A 330 18.25 -6.92 -3.92
CA THR A 330 18.32 -6.72 -5.37
C THR A 330 17.85 -7.99 -6.05
N GLY A 331 16.95 -7.84 -7.01
CA GLY A 331 16.49 -8.90 -7.88
C GLY A 331 16.72 -8.53 -9.34
N VAL A 332 17.23 -9.48 -10.12
CA VAL A 332 17.38 -9.40 -11.57
C VAL A 332 16.73 -10.62 -12.22
N LEU A 333 15.72 -10.40 -13.05
CA LEU A 333 15.14 -11.42 -13.92
C LEU A 333 15.65 -11.22 -15.34
N LEU A 334 16.39 -12.20 -15.86
CA LEU A 334 17.02 -12.22 -17.17
C LEU A 334 16.31 -13.21 -18.11
N PRO A 335 16.47 -13.03 -19.44
CA PRO A 335 16.12 -14.05 -20.43
C PRO A 335 16.79 -15.40 -20.13
N LYS A 336 16.14 -16.47 -20.54
CA LYS A 336 16.64 -17.85 -20.45
C LYS A 336 17.96 -18.06 -21.17
#